data_AF-A0A6S7CEQ6-F1
#
_entry.id   AF-A0A6S7CEQ6-F1
#
_cell.length_a   1.000
_cell.length_b   1.000
_cell.length_c   1.000
_cell.angle_alpha   90.00
_cell.angle_beta   90.00
_cell.angle_gamma   90.00
#
_symmetry.space_group_name_H-M   'P 1'
#
loop_
_entity.id
_entity.type
_entity.pdbx_description
1 polymer ?
#
loop_
_entity_poly.entity_id
_entity_poly.type
_entity_poly.pdbx_seq_one_letter_code
_entity_poly.pdbx_strand_id
1 'polypeptide(L)'
;MGDSLIASREITLTPGQRFENVEKVPKGAAYIAVAALFYAPAPQRWKYVFEVKEVEDTGIVLGAHACAMTVATGKIVVPPGMPAFDPSRLGSLQCPN
;
A
#
# COMPACT_ATOMS: atom_id res chain seq x y z
N MET A 1 -6.43 12.93 8.89
CA MET A 1 -6.39 12.84 7.42
C MET A 1 -7.58 13.52 6.75
N GLY A 2 -8.56 14.09 7.48
CA GLY A 2 -9.75 14.70 6.88
C GLY A 2 -9.42 15.80 5.86
N ASP A 3 -8.63 16.79 6.25
CA ASP A 3 -8.32 17.93 5.36
C ASP A 3 -7.17 17.65 4.38
N SER A 4 -6.45 16.54 4.53
CA SER A 4 -5.34 16.15 3.65
C SER A 4 -5.75 15.15 2.56
N LEU A 5 -6.97 14.63 2.61
CA LEU A 5 -7.48 13.65 1.66
C LEU A 5 -8.12 14.35 0.46
N ILE A 6 -7.49 14.25 -0.70
CA ILE A 6 -7.98 14.89 -1.94
C ILE A 6 -9.01 14.00 -2.65
N ALA A 7 -8.80 12.68 -2.64
CA ALA A 7 -9.71 11.69 -3.19
C ALA A 7 -9.51 10.35 -2.49
N SER A 8 -10.53 9.49 -2.53
CA SER A 8 -10.44 8.12 -2.05
C SER A 8 -11.26 7.18 -2.93
N ARG A 9 -10.84 5.91 -2.94
CA ARG A 9 -11.51 4.82 -3.61
C ARG A 9 -11.34 3.56 -2.78
N GLU A 10 -12.38 2.75 -2.74
CA GLU A 10 -12.36 1.44 -2.11
C GLU A 10 -12.63 0.36 -3.17
N ILE A 11 -11.93 -0.77 -3.03
CA ILE A 11 -12.14 -1.95 -3.86
C ILE A 11 -12.19 -3.18 -2.94
N THR A 12 -13.12 -4.09 -3.22
CA THR A 12 -13.16 -5.39 -2.55
C THR A 12 -12.46 -6.42 -3.42
N LEU A 13 -11.50 -7.15 -2.84
CA LEU A 13 -10.78 -8.23 -3.50
C LEU A 13 -11.21 -9.57 -2.90
N THR A 14 -11.48 -10.56 -3.76
CA THR A 14 -11.59 -11.96 -3.34
C THR A 14 -10.22 -12.66 -3.42
N PRO A 15 -9.98 -13.72 -2.63
CA PRO A 15 -8.74 -14.48 -2.72
C PRO A 15 -8.48 -14.99 -4.15
N GLY A 16 -7.27 -14.77 -4.66
CA GLY A 16 -6.88 -15.12 -6.04
C GLY A 16 -7.26 -14.08 -7.09
N GLN A 17 -8.02 -13.04 -6.76
CA GLN A 17 -8.37 -11.97 -7.68
C GLN A 17 -7.15 -11.10 -8.01
N ARG A 18 -6.99 -10.78 -9.30
CA ARG A 18 -6.11 -9.72 -9.77
C ARG A 18 -6.97 -8.52 -10.15
N PHE A 19 -6.56 -7.34 -9.69
CA PHE A 19 -7.19 -6.07 -10.04
C PHE A 19 -6.13 -5.17 -10.67
N GLU A 20 -6.44 -4.65 -11.86
CA GLU A 20 -5.60 -3.71 -12.58
C GLU A 20 -6.44 -2.50 -12.99
N ASN A 21 -5.89 -1.31 -12.77
CA ASN A 21 -6.54 -0.08 -13.17
C ASN A 21 -5.49 1.00 -13.47
N VAL A 22 -5.79 1.86 -14.44
CA VAL A 22 -5.07 3.11 -14.66
C VAL A 22 -5.94 4.24 -14.11
N GLU A 23 -5.44 4.94 -13.11
CA GLU A 23 -6.19 6.00 -12.43
C GLU A 23 -5.53 7.36 -12.64
N LYS A 24 -6.33 8.39 -12.92
CA LYS A 24 -5.85 9.75 -12.99
C LYS A 24 -5.66 10.27 -11.56
N VAL A 25 -4.42 10.56 -11.19
CA VAL A 25 -4.11 11.19 -9.91
C VAL A 25 -4.64 12.63 -9.91
N PRO A 26 -5.47 13.04 -8.93
CA PRO A 26 -5.95 14.41 -8.83
C PRO A 26 -4.81 15.43 -8.76
N LYS A 27 -4.99 16.58 -9.44
CA LYS A 27 -4.02 17.68 -9.36
C LYS A 27 -3.86 18.12 -7.90
N GLY A 28 -2.61 18.31 -7.47
CA GLY A 28 -2.27 18.70 -6.09
C GLY A 28 -2.05 17.52 -5.13
N ALA A 29 -2.33 16.28 -5.54
CA ALA A 29 -1.94 15.11 -4.76
C ALA A 29 -0.43 14.85 -4.89
N ALA A 30 0.29 14.94 -3.78
CA ALA A 30 1.72 14.62 -3.72
C ALA A 30 1.98 13.15 -3.38
N TYR A 31 1.03 12.48 -2.75
CA TYR A 31 1.17 11.11 -2.26
C TYR A 31 -0.04 10.25 -2.60
N ILE A 32 0.22 8.96 -2.83
CA ILE A 32 -0.79 7.91 -2.90
C ILE A 32 -0.59 7.02 -1.68
N ALA A 33 -1.67 6.79 -0.93
CA ALA A 33 -1.66 5.84 0.17
C ALA A 33 -2.57 4.66 -0.18
N VAL A 34 -2.09 3.44 0.04
CA VAL A 34 -2.88 2.23 -0.09
C VAL A 34 -2.93 1.53 1.27
N ALA A 35 -4.13 1.20 1.73
CA ALA A 35 -4.35 0.46 2.96
C ALA A 35 -5.24 -0.74 2.68
N ALA A 36 -4.88 -1.89 3.24
CA ALA A 36 -5.70 -3.09 3.24
C ALA A 36 -6.39 -3.23 4.60
N LEU A 37 -7.69 -3.51 4.55
CA LEU A 37 -8.53 -3.70 5.74
C LEU A 37 -8.54 -5.17 6.16
N PHE A 38 -7.41 -5.65 6.68
CA PHE A 38 -7.30 -7.00 7.24
C PHE A 38 -8.03 -7.11 8.58
N TYR A 39 -8.55 -8.30 8.89
CA TYR A 39 -9.14 -8.59 10.20
C TYR A 39 -8.13 -8.41 11.35
N ALA A 40 -6.93 -8.99 11.19
CA ALA A 40 -5.82 -8.89 12.14
C ALA A 40 -4.54 -8.48 11.39
N PRO A 41 -4.29 -7.18 11.16
CA PRO A 41 -3.18 -6.73 10.34
C PRO A 41 -1.83 -6.93 11.03
N ALA A 42 -0.85 -7.48 10.32
CA ALA A 42 0.52 -7.51 10.80
C ALA A 42 1.06 -6.06 10.97
N PRO A 43 1.79 -5.76 12.06
CA PRO A 43 2.33 -4.42 12.29
C PRO A 43 3.14 -3.91 11.11
N GLN A 44 2.91 -2.66 10.70
CA GLN A 44 3.59 -1.98 9.59
C GLN A 44 3.42 -2.61 8.19
N ARG A 45 2.56 -3.64 8.04
CA ARG A 45 2.39 -4.37 6.77
C ARG A 45 1.04 -4.21 6.10
N TRP A 46 0.16 -3.38 6.65
CA TRP A 46 -1.22 -3.21 6.17
C TRP A 46 -1.45 -1.90 5.41
N LYS A 47 -0.47 -1.00 5.35
CA LYS A 47 -0.55 0.25 4.59
C LYS A 47 0.81 0.70 4.08
N TYR A 48 0.82 1.32 2.92
CA TYR A 48 1.99 1.92 2.30
C TYR A 48 1.65 3.29 1.73
N VAL A 49 2.66 4.15 1.65
CA VAL A 49 2.58 5.49 1.05
C VAL A 49 3.64 5.59 -0.02
N PHE A 50 3.27 6.19 -1.15
CA PHE A 50 4.12 6.40 -2.31
C PHE A 50 4.10 7.88 -2.67
N GLU A 51 5.25 8.46 -2.99
CA GLU A 51 5.29 9.78 -3.61
C GLU A 51 4.91 9.64 -5.08
N VAL A 52 3.97 10.48 -5.56
CA VAL A 52 3.42 10.37 -6.92
C VAL A 52 4.54 10.41 -7.97
N LYS A 53 5.50 11.33 -7.82
CA LYS A 53 6.64 11.50 -8.73
C LYS A 53 7.55 10.27 -8.84
N GLU A 54 7.62 9.45 -7.79
CA GLU A 54 8.49 8.27 -7.78
C GLU A 54 7.82 7.05 -8.42
N VAL A 55 6.51 7.10 -8.67
CA VAL A 55 5.73 5.95 -9.15
C VAL A 55 4.85 6.25 -10.37
N GLU A 56 4.86 7.49 -10.89
CA GLU A 56 4.04 7.88 -12.03
C GLU A 56 4.35 7.08 -13.30
N ASP A 57 5.63 6.77 -13.53
CA ASP A 57 6.08 6.01 -14.70
C ASP A 57 6.05 4.49 -14.47
N THR A 58 6.36 4.03 -13.25
CA THR A 58 6.48 2.59 -12.95
C THR A 58 5.16 1.95 -12.52
N GLY A 59 4.22 2.76 -12.03
CA GLY A 59 3.04 2.31 -11.32
C GLY A 59 3.35 1.71 -9.94
N ILE A 60 2.31 1.15 -9.32
CA ILE A 60 2.33 0.50 -8.01
C ILE A 60 1.81 -0.92 -8.20
N VAL A 61 2.55 -1.92 -7.72
CA VAL A 61 2.10 -3.32 -7.70
C VAL A 61 2.19 -3.86 -6.28
N LEU A 62 1.05 -4.31 -5.77
CA LEU A 62 0.92 -4.83 -4.41
C LEU A 62 0.45 -6.29 -4.46
N GLY A 63 1.02 -7.12 -3.60
CA GLY A 63 0.46 -8.43 -3.26
C GLY A 63 -0.31 -8.31 -1.95
N ALA A 64 -1.55 -8.80 -1.89
CA ALA A 64 -2.32 -8.90 -0.66
C ALA A 64 -2.36 -10.36 -0.19
N HIS A 65 -2.01 -10.57 1.08
CA HIS A 65 -1.89 -11.88 1.73
C HIS A 65 -2.65 -11.84 3.06
N ALA A 66 -2.85 -13.00 3.70
CA ALA A 66 -3.67 -13.19 4.91
C ALA A 66 -3.81 -11.96 5.85
N CYS A 67 -2.69 -11.38 6.31
CA CYS A 67 -2.67 -10.22 7.22
C CYS A 67 -1.71 -9.10 6.79
N ALA A 68 -1.16 -9.18 5.58
CA ALA A 68 -0.06 -8.32 5.14
C ALA A 68 -0.11 -8.04 3.65
N MET A 69 0.39 -6.87 3.25
CA MET A 69 0.69 -6.54 1.86
C MET A 69 2.20 -6.54 1.60
N THR A 70 2.59 -6.96 0.40
CA THR A 70 3.93 -6.79 -0.15
C THR A 70 3.93 -5.76 -1.28
N VAL A 71 5.06 -5.08 -1.47
CA VAL A 71 5.28 -4.16 -2.60
C VAL A 71 6.20 -4.82 -3.60
N ALA A 72 5.68 -5.11 -4.80
CA ALA A 72 6.47 -5.66 -5.89
C ALA A 72 7.07 -4.55 -6.77
N THR A 73 6.33 -3.46 -6.96
CA THR A 73 6.73 -2.27 -7.74
C THR A 73 6.29 -1.00 -7.01
N GLY A 74 7.14 0.02 -7.06
CA GLY A 74 6.92 1.33 -6.43
C GLY A 74 7.75 1.49 -5.16
N LYS A 75 8.39 2.65 -5.00
CA LYS A 75 9.20 2.97 -3.83
C LYS A 75 8.32 3.52 -2.70
N ILE A 76 8.35 2.87 -1.55
CA ILE A 76 7.59 3.34 -0.39
C ILE A 76 8.29 4.53 0.29
N VAL A 77 7.47 5.42 0.83
CA VAL A 77 7.89 6.43 1.79
C VAL A 77 7.90 5.80 3.18
N VAL A 78 9.06 5.80 3.83
CA VAL A 78 9.20 5.32 5.22
C VAL A 78 9.24 6.52 6.16
N PRO A 79 8.28 6.66 7.09
CA PRO A 79 8.30 7.73 8.07
C PRO A 79 9.57 7.69 8.93
N PRO A 80 10.11 8.85 9.34
CA PRO A 80 11.20 8.91 10.30
C PRO A 80 10.89 8.11 11.57
N GLY A 81 11.87 7.35 12.06
CA GLY A 81 11.73 6.55 13.28
C GLY A 81 11.04 5.19 13.11
N MET A 82 10.59 4.83 11.90
CA MET A 82 10.16 3.45 11.65
C MET A 82 11.37 2.50 11.53
N PRO A 83 11.33 1.32 12.16
CA PRO A 83 12.30 0.26 11.91
C PRO A 83 12.40 -0.04 10.41
N ALA A 84 13.62 -0.27 9.94
CA ALA A 84 13.84 -0.71 8.57
C ALA A 84 13.18 -2.08 8.35
N PHE A 85 12.47 -2.24 7.25
CA PHE A 85 11.91 -3.51 6.81
C PHE A 85 11.94 -3.58 5.29
N ASP A 86 11.99 -4.80 4.75
CA ASP A 86 11.86 -5.04 3.32
C ASP A 86 10.38 -5.20 2.95
N PRO A 87 9.75 -4.25 2.23
CA PRO A 87 8.34 -4.31 1.85
C PRO A 87 8.05 -5.39 0.80
N SER A 88 9.06 -5.91 0.10
CA SER A 88 8.88 -6.92 -0.94
C SER A 88 8.73 -8.34 -0.39
N ARG A 89 9.10 -8.56 0.88
CA ARG A 89 9.18 -9.89 1.49
C ARG A 89 8.17 -10.08 2.62
N LEU A 90 7.50 -11.23 2.59
CA LEU A 90 6.67 -11.72 3.71
C LEU A 90 7.51 -12.39 4.81
N GLY A 91 8.56 -13.11 4.44
CA GLY A 91 9.47 -13.76 5.39
C GLY A 91 8.76 -14.50 6.52
N SER A 92 9.24 -14.32 7.75
CA SER A 92 8.72 -14.93 8.98
C SER A 92 7.49 -14.23 9.58
N LEU A 93 6.71 -13.49 8.77
CA LEU A 93 5.48 -12.87 9.26
C LEU A 93 4.48 -13.94 9.70
N GLN A 94 4.01 -13.81 10.94
CA GLN A 94 2.88 -14.54 11.46
C GLN A 94 1.74 -13.55 11.68
N CYS A 95 0.53 -13.96 11.30
CA CYS A 95 -0.63 -13.13 11.55
C CYS A 95 -0.90 -13.08 13.06
N PRO A 96 -1.25 -11.90 13.61
CA PRO A 96 -1.77 -11.81 14.96
C PRO A 96 -3.00 -12.70 15.11
N ASN A 97 -3.17 -13.29 16.31
CA ASN A 97 -4.36 -14.05 16.69
C ASN A 97 -5.54 -13.13 16.97
#